data_AF-A0A964L7T1-F1
#
_entry.id   AF-A0A964L7T1-F1
#
_cell.length_a   1.000
_cell.length_b   1.000
_cell.length_c   1.000
_cell.angle_alpha   90.00
_cell.angle_beta   90.00
_cell.angle_gamma   90.00
#
_symmetry.space_group_name_H-M   'P 1'
#
loop_
_entity.id
_entity.type
_entity.pdbx_description
1 polymer ?
#
loop_
_entity_poly.entity_id
_entity_poly.type
_entity_poly.pdbx_seq_one_letter_code
_entity_poly.pdbx_strand_id
1 'polypeptide(L)' 'MAIALFATFSVAQEKHGDKETKADIQRHRAIAAAHEGAAKCLEAGKKEDVCTKELQAACKGLAIGKYCGMKHEH' A
#
# COMPACT_ATOMS: atom_id res chain seq x y z
N MET A 1 48.03 -19.33 24.19
CA MET A 1 47.55 -19.53 22.81
C MET A 1 46.04 -19.36 22.80
N ALA A 2 45.54 -18.16 22.49
CA ALA A 2 45.13 -17.72 21.14
C ALA A 2 43.73 -18.29 20.79
N ILE A 3 42.64 -17.54 21.07
CA ILE A 3 41.90 -16.67 20.11
C ILE A 3 41.44 -17.51 18.90
N ALA A 4 40.15 -17.77 18.65
CA ALA A 4 39.14 -16.77 18.28
C ALA A 4 37.71 -17.35 18.30
N LEU A 5 36.78 -16.64 18.95
CA LEU A 5 35.36 -16.67 18.62
C LEU A 5 35.16 -15.74 17.40
N PHE A 6 35.03 -16.30 16.20
CA PHE A 6 34.58 -15.52 15.04
C PHE A 6 33.05 -15.50 15.02
N ALA A 7 32.47 -14.52 15.73
CA ALA A 7 31.09 -14.12 15.46
C ALA A 7 31.09 -13.37 14.13
N THR A 8 30.60 -14.03 13.08
CA THR A 8 30.31 -13.40 11.79
C THR A 8 29.16 -12.41 11.97
N PHE A 9 29.49 -11.14 12.18
CA PHE A 9 28.51 -10.06 12.08
C PHE A 9 28.15 -9.85 10.60
N SER A 10 27.08 -10.51 10.16
CA SER A 10 26.42 -10.20 8.89
C SER A 10 25.57 -8.95 9.06
N VAL A 11 26.18 -7.76 9.05
CA VAL A 11 25.44 -6.51 8.81
C VAL A 11 25.52 -6.18 7.33
N ALA A 12 24.60 -6.78 6.56
CA ALA A 12 24.17 -6.22 5.30
C ALA A 12 22.92 -5.38 5.58
N GLN A 13 23.11 -4.14 6.06
CA GLN A 13 22.04 -3.14 6.00
C GLN A 13 21.93 -2.68 4.55
N GLU A 14 21.03 -3.31 3.81
CA GLU A 14 20.75 -2.97 2.43
C GLU A 14 20.31 -1.50 2.30
N LYS A 15 21.10 -0.70 1.58
CA LYS A 15 20.70 0.64 1.13
C LYS A 15 19.58 0.62 0.07
N HIS A 16 19.01 -0.55 -0.23
CA HIS A 16 17.82 -0.72 -1.05
C HIS A 16 16.55 -0.16 -0.39
N GLY A 17 16.53 -0.01 0.94
CA GLY A 17 15.33 0.34 1.68
C GLY A 17 14.78 1.76 1.41
N ASP A 18 15.60 2.79 1.26
CA ASP A 18 15.10 4.18 1.36
C ASP A 18 14.24 4.60 0.15
N LYS A 19 14.69 4.27 -1.07
CA LYS A 19 13.96 4.61 -2.31
C LYS A 19 12.69 3.78 -2.46
N GLU A 20 12.77 2.47 -2.22
CA GLU A 20 11.61 1.59 -2.28
C GLU A 20 10.60 1.93 -1.18
N THR A 21 11.06 2.21 0.04
CA THR A 21 10.20 2.68 1.15
C THR A 21 9.50 3.98 0.79
N LYS A 22 10.20 4.95 0.20
CA LYS A 22 9.58 6.21 -0.22
C LYS A 22 8.53 6.01 -1.31
N ALA A 23 8.82 5.17 -2.31
CA ALA A 23 7.88 4.83 -3.37
C ALA A 23 6.65 4.10 -2.81
N ASP A 24 6.86 3.19 -1.87
CA ASP A 24 5.81 2.45 -1.21
C ASP A 24 4.92 3.33 -0.33
N ILE A 25 5.50 4.29 0.41
CA ILE A 25 4.74 5.32 1.14
C ILE A 25 3.85 6.13 0.20
N GLN A 26 4.37 6.55 -0.97
CA GLN A 26 3.58 7.28 -1.95
C GLN A 26 2.44 6.42 -2.50
N ARG A 27 2.72 5.16 -2.83
CA ARG A 27 1.71 4.18 -3.27
C ARG A 27 0.60 4.02 -2.24
N HIS A 28 0.95 3.80 -0.97
CA HIS A 28 -0.01 3.62 0.12
C HIS A 28 -0.86 4.86 0.37
N ARG A 29 -0.27 6.06 0.28
CA ARG A 29 -1.03 7.32 0.38
C ARG A 29 -2.03 7.48 -0.76
N ALA A 30 -1.66 7.10 -1.98
CA ALA A 30 -2.56 7.14 -3.12
C ALA A 30 -3.72 6.13 -2.97
N ILE A 31 -3.45 4.94 -2.44
CA ILE A 31 -4.48 3.95 -2.09
C ILE A 31 -5.44 4.51 -1.03
N ALA A 32 -4.91 5.11 0.03
CA ALA A 32 -5.73 5.71 1.08
C ALA A 32 -6.66 6.82 0.52
N ALA A 33 -6.13 7.69 -0.34
CA ALA A 33 -6.92 8.73 -0.99
C ALA A 33 -8.03 8.15 -1.90
N ALA A 34 -7.77 7.04 -2.60
CA ALA A 34 -8.78 6.37 -3.42
C ALA A 34 -9.93 5.82 -2.55
N HIS A 35 -9.61 5.21 -1.41
CA HIS A 35 -10.61 4.69 -0.46
C HIS A 35 -11.36 5.80 0.27
N GLU A 36 -10.69 6.89 0.64
CA GLU A 36 -11.34 8.08 1.19
C GLU A 36 -12.32 8.70 0.17
N GLY A 37 -11.94 8.73 -1.12
CA GLY A 37 -12.82 9.16 -2.21
C GLY A 37 -14.07 8.28 -2.34
N ALA A 38 -13.90 6.96 -2.22
CA ALA A 38 -15.02 6.01 -2.23
C ALA A 38 -15.96 6.23 -1.03
N ALA A 39 -15.40 6.46 0.18
CA ALA A 39 -16.17 6.79 1.38
C ALA A 39 -16.98 8.08 1.18
N LYS A 40 -16.35 9.15 0.71
CA LYS A 40 -17.02 10.43 0.41
C LYS A 40 -18.11 10.30 -0.65
N CYS A 41 -17.90 9.45 -1.66
CA CYS A 41 -18.92 9.14 -2.65
C CYS A 41 -20.17 8.52 -2.00
N LEU A 42 -19.99 7.60 -1.06
CA LEU A 42 -21.08 6.99 -0.29
C LEU A 42 -21.74 8.00 0.66
N GLU A 43 -20.96 8.83 1.36
CA GLU A 43 -21.46 9.91 2.21
C GLU A 43 -22.34 10.90 1.43
N ALA A 44 -22.04 11.13 0.15
CA ALA A 44 -22.85 11.94 -0.75
C ALA A 44 -24.16 11.25 -1.22
N GLY A 45 -24.46 10.04 -0.73
CA GLY A 45 -25.67 9.30 -1.06
C GLY A 45 -25.65 8.64 -2.45
N LYS A 46 -24.48 8.54 -3.09
CA LYS A 46 -24.35 7.82 -4.37
C LYS A 46 -24.44 6.32 -4.13
N LYS A 47 -24.83 5.59 -5.17
CA LYS A 47 -24.89 4.12 -5.13
C LYS A 47 -23.51 3.52 -5.02
N GLU A 48 -23.40 2.41 -4.28
CA GLU A 48 -22.16 1.66 -4.09
C GLU A 48 -21.51 1.25 -5.43
N ASP A 49 -22.29 0.93 -6.45
CA ASP A 49 -21.77 0.57 -7.77
C ASP A 49 -21.02 1.74 -8.45
N VAL A 50 -21.48 2.97 -8.23
CA VAL A 50 -20.85 4.19 -8.74
C VAL A 50 -19.55 4.42 -7.97
N CYS A 51 -19.60 4.38 -6.64
CA CYS A 51 -18.42 4.61 -5.80
C CYS A 51 -17.34 3.55 -5.99
N THR A 52 -17.74 2.29 -6.22
CA THR A 52 -16.81 1.21 -6.54
C THR A 52 -16.14 1.41 -7.90
N LYS A 53 -16.86 1.92 -8.91
CA LYS A 53 -16.26 2.24 -10.23
C LYS A 53 -15.27 3.41 -10.12
N GLU A 54 -15.62 4.44 -9.34
CA GLU A 54 -14.72 5.55 -9.05
C GLU A 54 -13.45 5.08 -8.31
N LEU A 55 -13.61 4.21 -7.30
CA LEU A 55 -12.49 3.54 -6.61
C LEU A 55 -11.60 2.74 -7.57
N GLN A 56 -12.20 1.94 -8.46
CA GLN A 56 -11.47 1.16 -9.45
C GLN A 56 -10.66 2.05 -10.39
N ALA A 57 -11.22 3.18 -10.82
CA ALA A 57 -10.54 4.14 -11.67
C ALA A 57 -9.37 4.80 -10.94
N ALA A 58 -9.56 5.23 -9.69
CA ALA A 58 -8.55 5.88 -8.87
C ALA A 58 -7.43 4.93 -8.43
N CYS A 59 -7.73 3.66 -8.23
CA CYS A 59 -6.77 2.67 -7.73
C CYS A 59 -6.09 1.82 -8.83
N LYS A 60 -6.42 2.05 -10.10
CA LYS A 60 -5.85 1.28 -11.21
C LYS A 60 -4.32 1.38 -11.23
N GLY A 61 -3.65 0.24 -11.06
CA GLY A 61 -2.19 0.16 -11.03
C GLY A 61 -1.55 0.44 -9.67
N LEU A 62 -2.33 0.75 -8.62
CA LEU A 62 -1.82 0.99 -7.26
C LEU A 62 -1.92 -0.25 -6.36
N ALA A 63 -3.01 -1.00 -6.49
CA ALA A 63 -3.28 -2.21 -5.70
C ALA A 63 -3.90 -3.33 -6.56
N ILE A 64 -4.07 -4.50 -5.94
CA ILE A 64 -4.54 -5.71 -6.60
C ILE A 64 -6.06 -5.86 -6.42
N GLY A 65 -6.74 -6.29 -7.47
CA GLY A 65 -8.14 -6.68 -7.42
C GLY A 65 -9.15 -5.53 -7.53
N LYS A 66 -10.43 -5.90 -7.60
CA LYS A 66 -11.55 -4.96 -7.83
C LYS A 66 -11.73 -3.93 -6.71
N TYR A 67 -11.38 -4.28 -5.48
CA TYR A 67 -11.58 -3.45 -4.29
C TYR A 67 -10.27 -2.87 -3.76
N CYS A 68 -9.31 -2.62 -4.67
CA CYS A 68 -8.09 -1.88 -4.35
C CYS A 68 -7.33 -2.48 -3.13
N GLY A 69 -7.13 -3.80 -3.12
CA GLY A 69 -6.42 -4.52 -2.05
C GLY A 69 -7.22 -4.80 -0.78
N MET A 70 -8.45 -4.32 -0.66
CA MET A 70 -9.33 -4.64 0.48
C MET A 70 -10.26 -5.80 0.16
N LYS A 71 -10.68 -6.53 1.18
CA LYS A 71 -11.82 -7.44 1.08
C LYS A 71 -13.10 -6.61 1.07
N HIS A 72 -14.03 -6.99 0.21
CA HIS A 72 -15.38 -6.42 0.26
C HIS A 72 -16.17 -7.19 1.32
N GLU A 73 -16.32 -6.59 2.49
CA GLU A 73 -17.08 -7.14 3.60
C GLU A 73 -18.34 -6.26 3.76
N HIS A 74 -19.47 -6.74 3.25
CA HIS A 74 -20.80 -6.10 3.34
C HIS A 74 -21.84 -7.17 3.67
#